data_AF-A0A9D7BB20-F1
#
_entry.id   AF-A0A9D7BB20-F1
#
_cell.length_a   1.000
_cell.length_b   1.000
_cell.length_c   1.000
_cell.angle_alpha   90.00
_cell.angle_beta   90.00
_cell.angle_gamma   90.00
#
_symmetry.space_group_name_H-M   'P 1'
#
loop_
_entity.id
_entity.type
_entity.pdbx_description
1 polymer ?
#
loop_
_entity_poly.entity_id
_entity_poly.type
_entity_poly.pdbx_seq_one_letter_code
_entity_poly.pdbx_strand_id
1 'polypeptide(L)'
;MKPLPLKRGSRMLHRSRSNTTHDTHYLFGTSAIAMESGRGCYQVHDVLLHSASFSPVQGLAIGGGVQVASLVSSLASREREPLLFARASFSGKLGGGAHLGGFALAARTSVSPSARERSTFPVSLGLGGAQLTLGNDRAHATISIGGAMDDRGMKDRPLFGLAGLVHLTDHFCLITEHWQLPFGPDGYRVHGYGVRFTHRAMALDAAFAVNRELAAGLLAGVSGTRAGLQAPALGEISGPRWWPANEAGATHGRATGPLAMMPPARRLFPTEG
;
A
#
# COMPACT_ATOMS: atom_id res chain seq x y z
N MET A 1 -10.17 26.27 -60.78
CA MET A 1 -10.75 25.34 -59.79
C MET A 1 -10.74 26.02 -58.42
N LYS A 2 -11.89 26.21 -57.78
CA LYS A 2 -11.98 26.71 -56.39
C LYS A 2 -11.71 25.55 -55.42
N PRO A 3 -10.81 25.67 -54.44
CA PRO A 3 -10.60 24.62 -53.45
C PRO A 3 -11.88 24.49 -52.60
N LEU A 4 -12.39 23.26 -52.50
CA LEU A 4 -13.54 22.93 -51.65
C LEU A 4 -13.20 23.21 -50.18
N PRO A 5 -14.12 23.80 -49.40
CA PRO A 5 -13.91 24.00 -47.98
C PRO A 5 -13.87 22.64 -47.28
N LEU A 6 -12.70 22.29 -46.75
CA LEU A 6 -12.53 21.09 -45.93
C LEU A 6 -13.49 21.17 -44.73
N LYS A 7 -14.44 20.22 -44.71
CA LYS A 7 -15.44 20.04 -43.65
C LYS A 7 -14.76 20.11 -42.27
N ARG A 8 -15.14 21.11 -41.50
CA ARG A 8 -14.74 21.41 -40.11
C ARG A 8 -15.07 20.29 -39.09
N GLY A 9 -15.68 19.18 -39.53
CA GLY A 9 -16.19 18.08 -38.69
C GLY A 9 -15.20 16.95 -38.40
N SER A 10 -14.06 16.85 -39.09
CA SER A 10 -13.11 15.74 -38.88
C SER A 10 -12.12 15.96 -37.73
N ARG A 11 -12.00 17.19 -37.19
CA ARG A 11 -11.09 17.47 -36.07
C ARG A 11 -11.61 17.05 -34.69
N MET A 12 -12.91 16.76 -34.54
CA MET A 12 -13.46 16.30 -33.26
C MET A 12 -13.34 14.79 -33.05
N LEU A 13 -13.35 13.99 -34.11
CA LEU A 13 -13.28 12.53 -34.00
C LEU A 13 -11.87 12.01 -33.73
N HIS A 14 -10.83 12.81 -34.01
CA HIS A 14 -9.44 12.45 -33.73
C HIS A 14 -8.92 12.96 -32.37
N ARG A 15 -9.79 13.60 -31.57
CA ARG A 15 -9.46 14.01 -30.19
C ARG A 15 -9.63 12.86 -29.17
N SER A 16 -10.07 11.69 -29.63
CA SER A 16 -10.32 10.48 -28.84
C SER A 16 -9.10 9.54 -28.70
N ARG A 17 -7.90 9.95 -29.10
CA ARG A 17 -6.78 9.01 -29.34
C ARG A 17 -5.55 9.13 -28.41
N SER A 18 -5.55 10.03 -27.44
CA SER A 18 -4.55 10.02 -26.35
C SER A 18 -5.27 10.13 -25.01
N ASN A 19 -5.75 9.00 -24.51
CA ASN A 19 -6.36 8.92 -23.19
C ASN A 19 -5.28 8.80 -22.11
N THR A 20 -4.33 9.73 -22.13
CA THR A 20 -3.09 9.76 -21.31
C THR A 20 -3.36 9.67 -19.81
N THR A 21 -4.57 10.02 -19.36
CA THR A 21 -4.93 9.95 -17.95
C THR A 21 -4.89 8.52 -17.40
N HIS A 22 -5.43 7.54 -18.12
CA HIS A 22 -5.44 6.17 -17.63
C HIS A 22 -4.09 5.49 -17.87
N ASP A 23 -3.47 5.75 -19.01
CA ASP A 23 -2.21 5.12 -19.39
C ASP A 23 -1.04 5.57 -18.50
N THR A 24 -1.16 6.69 -17.79
CA THR A 24 -0.18 7.13 -16.78
C THR A 24 -0.31 6.45 -15.42
N HIS A 25 -1.39 5.69 -15.19
CA HIS A 25 -1.66 4.98 -13.94
C HIS A 25 -1.53 3.46 -14.12
N TYR A 26 -0.91 2.80 -13.15
CA TYR A 26 -0.88 1.33 -13.07
C TYR A 26 -2.09 0.83 -12.25
N LEU A 27 -1.93 -0.25 -11.50
CA LEU A 27 -2.96 -0.76 -10.58
C LEU A 27 -2.99 0.08 -9.30
N PHE A 28 -1.84 0.35 -8.68
CA PHE A 28 -1.71 1.08 -7.41
C PHE A 28 -0.84 2.35 -7.56
N GLY A 29 0.12 2.31 -8.47
CA GLY A 29 1.10 3.35 -8.71
C GLY A 29 0.78 4.24 -9.92
N THR A 30 1.68 5.19 -10.16
CA THR A 30 1.69 6.01 -11.37
C THR A 30 3.05 5.83 -12.04
N SER A 31 3.08 6.00 -13.35
CA SER A 31 4.32 6.17 -14.09
C SER A 31 4.87 7.58 -13.91
N ALA A 32 6.08 7.81 -14.42
CA ALA A 32 6.67 9.15 -14.56
C ALA A 32 6.26 9.83 -15.88
N ILE A 33 5.32 9.27 -16.65
CA ILE A 33 4.75 9.97 -17.80
C ILE A 33 3.78 11.03 -17.26
N ALA A 34 3.96 12.27 -17.71
CA ALA A 34 3.21 13.40 -17.19
C ALA A 34 1.74 13.34 -17.61
N MET A 35 0.85 13.50 -16.63
CA MET A 35 -0.55 13.77 -16.89
C MET A 35 -0.70 15.16 -17.52
N GLU A 36 -1.61 15.27 -18.48
CA GLU A 36 -1.92 16.54 -19.14
C GLU A 36 -2.52 17.55 -18.14
N SER A 37 -2.16 18.82 -18.30
CA SER A 37 -2.72 19.92 -17.51
C SER A 37 -4.25 19.96 -17.64
N GLY A 38 -4.94 20.14 -16.51
CA GLY A 38 -6.40 20.21 -16.45
C GLY A 38 -7.11 18.85 -16.54
N ARG A 39 -6.39 17.73 -16.54
CA ARG A 39 -6.99 16.39 -16.47
C ARG A 39 -7.10 15.89 -15.05
N GLY A 40 -8.09 15.04 -14.82
CA GLY A 40 -8.21 14.26 -13.61
C GLY A 40 -8.67 12.84 -13.90
N CYS A 41 -8.35 11.94 -12.96
CA CYS A 41 -8.77 10.55 -12.99
C CYS A 41 -9.59 10.26 -11.75
N TYR A 42 -10.68 9.52 -11.92
CA TYR A 42 -11.40 8.91 -10.81
C TYR A 42 -11.29 7.40 -10.96
N GLN A 43 -10.84 6.73 -9.90
CA GLN A 43 -10.59 5.30 -9.88
C GLN A 43 -11.34 4.67 -8.72
N VAL A 44 -11.86 3.47 -8.98
CA VAL A 44 -12.49 2.62 -7.98
C VAL A 44 -11.85 1.24 -8.07
N HIS A 45 -11.20 0.77 -7.01
CA HIS A 45 -10.65 -0.58 -6.91
C HIS A 45 -11.52 -1.45 -6.01
N ASP A 46 -11.92 -2.61 -6.53
CA ASP A 46 -12.71 -3.63 -5.83
C ASP A 46 -13.98 -3.08 -5.14
N VAL A 47 -14.58 -2.00 -5.67
CA VAL A 47 -15.72 -1.27 -5.06
C VAL A 47 -15.40 -0.60 -3.71
N LEU A 48 -14.21 -0.84 -3.16
CA LEU A 48 -13.87 -0.48 -1.78
C LEU A 48 -12.87 0.67 -1.70
N LEU A 49 -11.95 0.82 -2.65
CA LEU A 49 -11.01 1.93 -2.68
C LEU A 49 -11.47 2.94 -3.71
N HIS A 50 -11.79 4.16 -3.28
CA HIS A 50 -12.14 5.26 -4.16
C HIS A 50 -11.02 6.28 -4.14
N SER A 51 -10.56 6.72 -5.31
CA SER A 51 -9.54 7.75 -5.40
C SER A 51 -9.77 8.70 -6.56
N ALA A 52 -9.40 9.96 -6.36
CA ALA A 52 -9.41 11.00 -7.37
C ALA A 52 -8.02 11.62 -7.48
N SER A 53 -7.59 11.93 -8.69
CA SER A 53 -6.36 12.66 -8.99
C SER A 53 -6.63 13.77 -10.01
N PHE A 54 -5.89 14.87 -9.93
CA PHE A 54 -6.02 16.05 -10.79
C PHE A 54 -4.64 16.68 -11.05
N SER A 55 -4.40 17.11 -12.28
CA SER A 55 -3.17 17.77 -12.71
C SER A 55 -3.43 19.27 -12.90
N PRO A 56 -3.15 20.14 -11.91
CA PRO A 56 -3.33 21.58 -12.09
C PRO A 56 -2.44 22.14 -13.20
N VAL A 57 -1.22 21.63 -13.29
CA VAL A 57 -0.26 21.95 -14.36
C VAL A 57 0.31 20.66 -14.93
N GLN A 58 0.90 20.74 -16.12
CA GLN A 58 1.55 19.58 -16.73
C GLN A 58 2.66 19.06 -15.83
N GLY A 59 2.66 17.75 -15.60
CA GLY A 59 3.70 17.07 -14.85
C GLY A 59 3.52 17.09 -13.33
N LEU A 60 2.63 17.92 -12.77
CA LEU A 60 2.27 17.89 -11.34
C LEU A 60 0.86 17.35 -11.19
N ALA A 61 0.72 16.23 -10.49
CA ALA A 61 -0.58 15.65 -10.14
C ALA A 61 -0.74 15.58 -8.61
N ILE A 62 -1.94 15.89 -8.15
CA ILE A 62 -2.35 15.82 -6.75
C ILE A 62 -3.59 14.95 -6.71
N GLY A 63 -3.67 14.05 -5.74
CA GLY A 63 -4.81 13.18 -5.57
C GLY A 63 -4.95 12.67 -4.16
N GLY A 64 -5.98 11.87 -3.95
CA GLY A 64 -6.26 11.25 -2.68
C GLY A 64 -7.44 10.32 -2.79
N GLY A 65 -7.71 9.61 -1.72
CA GLY A 65 -8.77 8.62 -1.72
C GLY A 65 -9.09 8.07 -0.34
N VAL A 66 -10.10 7.21 -0.35
CA VAL A 66 -10.63 6.52 0.82
C VAL A 66 -10.80 5.05 0.52
N GLN A 67 -10.41 4.17 1.45
CA GLN A 67 -10.76 2.75 1.42
C GLN A 67 -11.87 2.46 2.43
N VAL A 68 -13.00 2.02 1.90
CA VAL A 68 -14.23 1.65 2.61
C VAL A 68 -14.19 0.17 3.05
N ALA A 69 -13.24 -0.64 2.59
CA ALA A 69 -13.03 -2.02 3.08
C ALA A 69 -12.92 -2.06 4.61
N SER A 70 -12.16 -1.11 5.18
CA SER A 70 -12.03 -0.94 6.62
C SER A 70 -13.37 -0.63 7.29
N LEU A 71 -14.28 0.10 6.62
CA LEU A 71 -15.63 0.44 7.11
C LEU A 71 -16.60 -0.76 7.09
N VAL A 72 -16.59 -1.59 6.04
CA VAL A 72 -17.39 -2.81 6.01
C VAL A 72 -16.92 -3.78 7.11
N SER A 73 -15.61 -3.87 7.33
CA SER A 73 -15.05 -4.62 8.46
C SER A 73 -15.24 -3.93 9.83
N SER A 74 -15.43 -2.61 9.85
CA SER A 74 -15.68 -1.82 11.08
C SER A 74 -17.13 -1.93 11.56
N LEU A 75 -18.09 -2.12 10.65
CA LEU A 75 -19.47 -2.45 10.99
C LEU A 75 -19.56 -3.77 11.77
N ALA A 76 -18.63 -4.70 11.53
CA ALA A 76 -18.47 -5.93 12.32
C ALA A 76 -17.62 -5.74 13.59
N SER A 77 -16.72 -4.76 13.63
CA SER A 77 -15.78 -4.48 14.73
C SER A 77 -15.65 -2.98 14.93
N ARG A 78 -16.38 -2.42 15.91
CA ARG A 78 -16.69 -0.99 16.16
C ARG A 78 -15.54 0.06 16.16
N GLU A 79 -14.30 -0.28 15.79
CA GLU A 79 -13.13 0.61 15.98
C GLU A 79 -12.21 0.78 14.76
N ARG A 80 -12.56 0.30 13.56
CA ARG A 80 -11.69 0.49 12.38
C ARG A 80 -11.98 1.79 11.63
N GLU A 81 -10.96 2.65 11.52
CA GLU A 81 -11.02 3.86 10.67
C GLU A 81 -10.86 3.49 9.18
N PRO A 82 -11.50 4.23 8.27
CA PRO A 82 -11.22 4.12 6.84
C PRO A 82 -9.75 4.46 6.56
N LEU A 83 -9.14 3.78 5.58
CA LEU A 83 -7.86 4.24 5.04
C LEU A 83 -8.11 5.56 4.31
N LEU A 84 -7.51 6.64 4.76
CA LEU A 84 -7.54 7.93 4.08
C LEU A 84 -6.14 8.20 3.55
N PHE A 85 -6.01 8.61 2.29
CA PHE A 85 -4.69 8.94 1.74
C PHE A 85 -4.73 10.17 0.85
N ALA A 86 -3.61 10.86 0.82
CA ALA A 86 -3.29 11.95 -0.09
C ALA A 86 -1.98 11.63 -0.79
N ARG A 87 -1.88 12.02 -2.06
CA ARG A 87 -0.73 11.78 -2.92
C ARG A 87 -0.41 13.03 -3.73
N ALA A 88 0.88 13.30 -3.87
CA ALA A 88 1.39 14.21 -4.87
C ALA A 88 2.42 13.48 -5.72
N SER A 89 2.47 13.79 -7.01
CA SER A 89 3.50 13.29 -7.92
C SER A 89 3.92 14.35 -8.90
N PHE A 90 5.21 14.36 -9.23
CA PHE A 90 5.80 15.23 -10.23
C PHE A 90 6.49 14.40 -11.30
N SER A 91 6.57 14.91 -12.53
CA SER A 91 7.10 14.18 -13.68
C SER A 91 7.58 15.12 -14.79
N GLY A 92 8.58 14.68 -15.54
CA GLY A 92 9.19 15.40 -16.65
C GLY A 92 9.80 14.47 -17.68
N LYS A 93 9.79 14.89 -18.95
CA LYS A 93 10.39 14.14 -20.05
C LYS A 93 11.87 14.49 -20.18
N LEU A 94 12.74 13.49 -20.18
CA LEU A 94 14.19 13.67 -20.35
C LEU A 94 14.61 13.65 -21.83
N GLY A 95 13.85 12.96 -22.69
CA GLY A 95 14.20 12.72 -24.09
C GLY A 95 14.35 11.23 -24.39
N GLY A 96 14.35 10.84 -25.67
CA GLY A 96 14.55 9.42 -26.06
C GLY A 96 13.53 8.42 -25.52
N GLY A 97 12.32 8.87 -25.13
CA GLY A 97 11.32 8.02 -24.47
C GLY A 97 11.58 7.78 -22.98
N ALA A 98 12.52 8.49 -22.36
CA ALA A 98 12.76 8.45 -20.93
C ALA A 98 12.02 9.60 -20.21
N HIS A 99 11.49 9.28 -19.03
CA HIS A 99 10.77 10.19 -18.16
C HIS A 99 11.25 10.01 -16.72
N LEU A 100 11.41 11.13 -16.01
CA LEU A 100 11.82 11.15 -14.62
C LEU A 100 10.73 11.82 -13.78
N GLY A 101 10.51 11.31 -12.59
CA GLY A 101 9.52 11.87 -11.69
C GLY A 101 9.73 11.40 -10.26
N GLY A 102 8.74 11.68 -9.44
CA GLY A 102 8.70 11.23 -8.07
C GLY A 102 7.30 11.38 -7.49
N PHE A 103 7.10 10.77 -6.34
CA PHE A 103 5.84 10.83 -5.62
C PHE A 103 6.06 10.92 -4.12
N ALA A 104 5.04 11.45 -3.46
CA ALA A 104 4.85 11.39 -2.02
C ALA A 104 3.41 10.96 -1.75
N LEU A 105 3.22 10.07 -0.78
CA LEU A 105 1.92 9.59 -0.33
C LEU A 105 1.90 9.64 1.20
N ALA A 106 0.86 10.26 1.75
CA ALA A 106 0.54 10.21 3.16
C ALA A 106 -0.77 9.46 3.32
N ALA A 107 -0.82 8.52 4.25
CA ALA A 107 -2.01 7.76 4.55
C ALA A 107 -2.23 7.65 6.06
N ARG A 108 -3.49 7.56 6.46
CA ARG A 108 -3.91 7.21 7.82
C ARG A 108 -4.77 5.97 7.74
N THR A 109 -4.47 4.99 8.59
CA THR A 109 -5.21 3.73 8.69
C THR A 109 -5.33 3.29 10.14
N SER A 110 -6.11 2.24 10.40
CA SER A 110 -6.13 1.56 11.69
C SER A 110 -5.58 0.15 11.55
N VAL A 111 -4.62 -0.22 12.39
CA VAL A 111 -4.12 -1.59 12.48
C VAL A 111 -4.58 -2.22 13.79
N SER A 112 -4.95 -3.50 13.73
CA SER A 112 -5.13 -4.32 14.93
C SER A 112 -3.87 -5.17 15.12
N PRO A 113 -3.29 -5.24 16.33
CA PRO A 113 -2.09 -6.04 16.60
C PRO A 113 -2.29 -7.54 16.34
N SER A 114 -3.53 -8.03 16.40
CA SER A 114 -3.85 -9.42 16.05
C SER A 114 -5.31 -9.56 15.62
N ALA A 115 -5.61 -10.55 14.77
CA ALA A 115 -6.99 -10.82 14.31
C ALA A 115 -8.00 -11.11 15.45
N ARG A 116 -7.53 -11.31 16.69
CA ARG A 116 -8.35 -11.59 17.88
C ARG A 116 -8.47 -10.39 18.83
N GLU A 117 -7.66 -9.36 18.65
CA GLU A 117 -7.64 -8.19 19.51
C GLU A 117 -8.53 -7.08 18.93
N ARG A 118 -9.44 -6.56 19.77
CA ARG A 118 -10.44 -5.55 19.34
C ARG A 118 -9.88 -4.14 19.32
N SER A 119 -8.77 -3.89 20.02
CA SER A 119 -8.12 -2.60 20.04
C SER A 119 -7.46 -2.33 18.69
N THR A 120 -7.84 -1.21 18.09
CA THR A 120 -7.23 -0.70 16.87
C THR A 120 -6.58 0.64 17.15
N PHE A 121 -5.35 0.81 16.69
CA PHE A 121 -4.61 2.05 16.86
C PHE A 121 -4.50 2.76 15.51
N PRO A 122 -4.72 4.09 15.47
CA PRO A 122 -4.47 4.86 14.26
C PRO A 122 -2.97 4.82 13.98
N VAL A 123 -2.62 4.61 12.71
CA VAL A 123 -1.25 4.62 12.21
C VAL A 123 -1.18 5.57 11.03
N SER A 124 -0.26 6.53 11.11
CA SER A 124 0.11 7.37 9.97
C SER A 124 1.24 6.71 9.19
N LEU A 125 1.13 6.71 7.87
CA LEU A 125 2.11 6.17 6.95
C LEU A 125 2.52 7.25 5.95
N GLY A 126 3.82 7.40 5.74
CA GLY A 126 4.39 8.21 4.68
C GLY A 126 5.19 7.35 3.73
N LEU A 127 5.00 7.51 2.43
CA LEU A 127 5.81 6.91 1.37
C LEU A 127 6.30 8.01 0.45
N GLY A 128 7.51 7.87 -0.07
CA GLY A 128 7.99 8.77 -1.11
C GLY A 128 9.16 8.17 -1.87
N GLY A 129 9.30 8.53 -3.14
CA GLY A 129 10.34 7.97 -3.99
C GLY A 129 10.50 8.68 -5.32
N ALA A 130 11.63 8.41 -5.97
CA ALA A 130 11.92 8.79 -7.33
C ALA A 130 11.47 7.68 -8.29
N GLN A 131 11.13 8.06 -9.51
CA GLN A 131 10.62 7.17 -10.55
C GLN A 131 11.34 7.44 -11.87
N LEU A 132 11.78 6.38 -12.54
CA LEU A 132 12.25 6.40 -13.92
C LEU A 132 11.28 5.58 -14.77
N THR A 133 10.74 6.18 -15.82
CA THR A 133 9.89 5.49 -16.79
C THR A 133 10.54 5.50 -18.17
N LEU A 134 10.57 4.34 -18.81
CA LEU A 134 11.08 4.16 -20.16
C LEU A 134 9.95 3.70 -21.06
N GLY A 135 9.76 4.37 -22.20
CA GLY A 135 8.79 4.01 -23.21
C GLY A 135 7.91 5.18 -23.65
N ASN A 136 6.67 4.87 -24.00
CA ASN A 136 5.67 5.83 -24.43
C ASN A 136 4.29 5.45 -23.87
N ASP A 137 3.28 6.23 -24.22
CA ASP A 137 1.90 6.07 -23.74
C ASP A 137 1.32 4.67 -24.02
N ARG A 138 1.81 3.95 -25.04
CA ARG A 138 1.29 2.60 -25.41
C ARG A 138 2.10 1.46 -24.83
N ALA A 139 3.36 1.68 -24.48
CA ALA A 139 4.23 0.66 -23.91
C ALA A 139 5.32 1.34 -23.09
N HIS A 140 5.28 1.15 -21.78
CA HIS A 140 6.29 1.68 -20.89
C HIS A 140 6.46 0.82 -19.63
N ALA A 141 7.61 0.99 -18.99
CA ALA A 141 7.93 0.38 -17.71
C ALA A 141 8.50 1.45 -16.77
N THR A 142 8.15 1.36 -15.49
CA THR A 142 8.59 2.27 -14.44
C THR A 142 9.32 1.51 -13.35
N ILE A 143 10.50 2.02 -12.98
CA ILE A 143 11.20 1.62 -11.77
C ILE A 143 11.06 2.75 -10.75
N SER A 144 10.75 2.41 -9.51
CA SER A 144 10.62 3.34 -8.39
C SER A 144 11.55 2.92 -7.25
N ILE A 145 12.19 3.90 -6.61
CA ILE A 145 13.01 3.71 -5.42
C ILE A 145 12.73 4.84 -4.42
N GLY A 146 12.66 4.51 -3.14
CA GLY A 146 12.29 5.50 -2.14
C GLY A 146 12.39 5.01 -0.71
N GLY A 147 11.70 5.71 0.18
CA GLY A 147 11.63 5.42 1.60
C GLY A 147 10.20 5.44 2.12
N ALA A 148 10.07 5.06 3.37
CA ALA A 148 8.82 5.10 4.10
C ALA A 148 9.03 5.58 5.52
N MET A 149 7.98 6.12 6.13
CA MET A 149 7.92 6.42 7.54
C MET A 149 6.57 6.01 8.12
N ASP A 150 6.54 5.79 9.42
CA ASP A 150 5.33 5.71 10.22
C ASP A 150 5.48 6.55 11.50
N ASP A 151 4.54 6.41 12.44
CA ASP A 151 4.58 7.15 13.71
C ASP A 151 5.82 6.85 14.57
N ARG A 152 6.58 5.77 14.26
CA ARG A 152 7.84 5.43 14.94
C ARG A 152 9.08 5.98 14.22
N GLY A 153 8.89 6.68 13.10
CA GLY A 153 9.95 7.31 12.32
C GLY A 153 10.21 6.65 10.97
N MET A 154 11.36 7.01 10.38
CA MET A 154 11.80 6.51 9.07
C MET A 154 12.08 5.00 9.12
N LYS A 155 11.80 4.30 8.03
CA LYS A 155 12.12 2.88 7.87
C LYS A 155 13.52 2.70 7.29
N ASP A 156 14.28 1.78 7.87
CA ASP A 156 15.65 1.47 7.44
C ASP A 156 15.71 0.73 6.10
N ARG A 157 14.57 0.18 5.65
CA ARG A 157 14.47 -0.54 4.39
C ARG A 157 13.98 0.38 3.28
N PRO A 158 14.55 0.26 2.07
CA PRO A 158 14.07 1.00 0.92
C PRO A 158 12.68 0.50 0.48
N LEU A 159 11.94 1.41 -0.12
CA LEU A 159 10.80 1.09 -0.95
C LEU A 159 11.28 0.86 -2.38
N PHE A 160 10.82 -0.23 -3.01
CA PHE A 160 11.07 -0.51 -4.42
C PHE A 160 9.77 -0.78 -5.15
N GLY A 161 9.68 -0.28 -6.38
CA GLY A 161 8.58 -0.51 -7.29
C GLY A 161 9.07 -0.87 -8.68
N LEU A 162 8.41 -1.83 -9.33
CA LEU A 162 8.55 -2.13 -10.74
C LEU A 162 7.16 -2.28 -11.33
N ALA A 163 6.85 -1.50 -12.34
CA ALA A 163 5.56 -1.55 -13.01
C ALA A 163 5.72 -1.48 -14.52
N GLY A 164 4.73 -1.99 -15.24
CA GLY A 164 4.74 -2.05 -16.69
C GLY A 164 3.33 -2.01 -17.24
N LEU A 165 3.18 -1.36 -18.39
CA LEU A 165 1.95 -1.28 -19.14
C LEU A 165 2.26 -1.49 -20.63
N VAL A 166 1.51 -2.37 -21.29
CA VAL A 166 1.64 -2.59 -22.73
C VAL A 166 0.27 -2.76 -23.39
N HIS A 167 -0.01 -1.95 -24.40
CA HIS A 167 -1.20 -2.08 -25.23
C HIS A 167 -1.07 -3.27 -26.17
N LEU A 168 -2.01 -4.22 -26.06
CA LEU A 168 -2.20 -5.27 -27.04
C LEU A 168 -3.03 -4.78 -28.22
N THR A 169 -4.00 -3.90 -27.95
CA THR A 169 -4.85 -3.26 -28.95
C THR A 169 -5.10 -1.79 -28.58
N ASP A 170 -5.92 -1.08 -29.36
CA ASP A 170 -6.38 0.26 -28.99
C ASP A 170 -7.27 0.28 -27.73
N HIS A 171 -7.85 -0.88 -27.35
CA HIS A 171 -8.78 -0.98 -26.23
C HIS A 171 -8.26 -1.81 -25.06
N PHE A 172 -7.31 -2.72 -25.29
CA PHE A 172 -6.81 -3.62 -24.26
C PHE A 172 -5.34 -3.38 -23.99
N CYS A 173 -4.97 -3.26 -22.72
CA CYS A 173 -3.58 -3.29 -22.27
C CYS A 173 -3.36 -4.26 -21.10
N LEU A 174 -2.15 -4.79 -21.03
CA LEU A 174 -1.67 -5.57 -19.90
C LEU A 174 -0.96 -4.64 -18.93
N ILE A 175 -1.21 -4.85 -17.63
CA ILE A 175 -0.60 -4.09 -16.55
C ILE A 175 0.03 -5.05 -15.57
N THR A 176 1.27 -4.78 -15.18
CA THR A 176 1.99 -5.51 -14.15
C THR A 176 2.55 -4.52 -13.14
N GLU A 177 2.51 -4.86 -11.87
CA GLU A 177 3.01 -3.98 -10.83
C GLU A 177 3.53 -4.76 -9.63
N HIS A 178 4.71 -4.41 -9.16
CA HIS A 178 5.41 -5.09 -8.09
C HIS A 178 5.94 -4.06 -7.12
N TRP A 179 5.56 -4.18 -5.85
CA TRP A 179 6.07 -3.32 -4.78
C TRP A 179 6.70 -4.15 -3.69
N GLN A 180 7.83 -3.67 -3.19
CA GLN A 180 8.40 -4.05 -1.92
C GLN A 180 8.34 -2.82 -1.01
N LEU A 181 7.45 -2.89 -0.02
CA LEU A 181 7.23 -1.86 0.97
C LEU A 181 7.96 -2.22 2.27
N PRO A 182 8.60 -1.27 2.94
CA PRO A 182 9.41 -1.52 4.14
C PRO A 182 8.56 -1.61 5.43
N PHE A 183 7.39 -2.25 5.34
CA PHE A 183 6.50 -2.50 6.49
C PHE A 183 6.50 -3.98 6.87
N GLY A 184 6.42 -4.28 8.17
CA GLY A 184 6.49 -5.65 8.69
C GLY A 184 7.92 -6.17 8.84
N PRO A 185 8.14 -7.33 9.49
CA PRO A 185 9.47 -7.87 9.78
C PRO A 185 10.29 -8.19 8.52
N ASP A 186 9.67 -8.75 7.48
CA ASP A 186 10.36 -9.15 6.23
C ASP A 186 10.13 -8.19 5.04
N GLY A 187 9.31 -7.17 5.25
CA GLY A 187 8.90 -6.23 4.20
C GLY A 187 7.70 -6.78 3.44
N TYR A 188 6.72 -5.92 3.22
CA TYR A 188 5.47 -6.28 2.57
C TYR A 188 5.66 -6.27 1.05
N ARG A 189 5.38 -7.38 0.39
CA ARG A 189 5.50 -7.51 -1.06
C ARG A 189 4.15 -7.74 -1.70
N VAL A 190 3.83 -6.95 -2.73
CA VAL A 190 2.62 -7.12 -3.53
C VAL A 190 2.97 -7.22 -5.00
N HIS A 191 2.37 -8.21 -5.67
CA HIS A 191 2.50 -8.42 -7.09
C HIS A 191 1.12 -8.38 -7.74
N GLY A 192 0.84 -7.33 -8.49
CA GLY A 192 -0.36 -7.15 -9.28
C GLY A 192 -0.12 -7.52 -10.74
N TYR A 193 -1.11 -8.18 -11.33
CA TYR A 193 -1.18 -8.45 -12.76
C TYR A 193 -2.62 -8.24 -13.20
N GLY A 194 -2.82 -7.57 -14.33
CA GLY A 194 -4.15 -7.27 -14.80
C GLY A 194 -4.24 -6.96 -16.28
N VAL A 195 -5.48 -6.93 -16.74
CA VAL A 195 -5.88 -6.46 -18.06
C VAL A 195 -6.76 -5.25 -17.87
N ARG A 196 -6.47 -4.18 -18.60
CA ARG A 196 -7.28 -2.97 -18.64
C ARG A 196 -8.00 -2.87 -19.98
N PHE A 197 -9.30 -2.62 -19.92
CA PHE A 197 -10.13 -2.26 -21.06
C PHE A 197 -10.42 -0.76 -21.02
N THR A 198 -9.99 -0.03 -22.05
CA THR A 198 -10.18 1.40 -22.19
C THR A 198 -11.14 1.71 -23.34
N HIS A 199 -12.22 2.41 -23.03
CA HIS A 199 -13.18 2.89 -24.02
C HIS A 199 -13.63 4.32 -23.69
N ARG A 200 -13.40 5.25 -24.63
CA ARG A 200 -13.64 6.70 -24.45
C ARG A 200 -12.89 7.21 -23.22
N ALA A 201 -13.58 7.81 -22.25
CA ALA A 201 -12.98 8.39 -21.04
C ALA A 201 -12.94 7.39 -19.86
N MET A 202 -13.36 6.14 -20.05
CA MET A 202 -13.43 5.12 -19.01
C MET A 202 -12.39 4.02 -19.23
N ALA A 203 -11.86 3.52 -18.12
CA ALA A 203 -11.05 2.32 -18.06
C ALA A 203 -11.63 1.35 -17.03
N LEU A 204 -11.57 0.06 -17.32
CA LEU A 204 -11.96 -1.02 -16.42
C LEU A 204 -10.80 -2.00 -16.30
N ASP A 205 -10.38 -2.27 -15.07
CA ASP A 205 -9.29 -3.19 -14.79
C ASP A 205 -9.83 -4.49 -14.22
N ALA A 206 -9.42 -5.61 -14.82
CA ALA A 206 -9.55 -6.94 -14.23
C ALA A 206 -8.15 -7.39 -13.82
N ALA A 207 -7.87 -7.36 -12.52
CA ALA A 207 -6.55 -7.63 -11.98
C ALA A 207 -6.59 -8.55 -10.75
N PHE A 208 -5.48 -9.22 -10.50
CA PHE A 208 -5.25 -10.00 -9.28
C PHE A 208 -3.99 -9.49 -8.59
N ALA A 209 -4.08 -9.35 -7.27
CA ALA A 209 -2.95 -8.99 -6.41
C ALA A 209 -2.55 -10.20 -5.57
N VAL A 210 -1.30 -10.63 -5.74
CA VAL A 210 -0.71 -11.75 -5.02
C VAL A 210 0.23 -11.22 -3.95
N ASN A 211 0.02 -11.67 -2.73
CA ASN A 211 0.94 -11.54 -1.61
C ASN A 211 0.99 -12.89 -0.88
N ARG A 212 2.18 -13.29 -0.39
CA ARG A 212 2.34 -14.49 0.45
C ARG A 212 1.42 -14.47 1.67
N GLU A 213 1.23 -13.31 2.30
CA GLU A 213 0.35 -13.15 3.46
C GLU A 213 -1.13 -13.32 3.08
N LEU A 214 -1.56 -12.76 1.94
CA LEU A 214 -2.92 -12.94 1.41
C LEU A 214 -3.17 -14.39 0.96
N ALA A 215 -2.18 -15.03 0.32
CA ALA A 215 -2.27 -16.42 -0.11
C ALA A 215 -2.37 -17.39 1.08
N ALA A 216 -1.64 -17.12 2.17
CA ALA A 216 -1.73 -17.90 3.40
C ALA A 216 -3.12 -17.77 4.05
N GLY A 217 -3.71 -16.57 4.08
CA GLY A 217 -5.07 -16.35 4.57
C GLY A 217 -6.15 -17.04 3.73
N LEU A 218 -6.00 -17.05 2.40
CA LEU A 218 -6.93 -17.73 1.49
C LEU A 218 -6.84 -19.26 1.64
N LEU A 219 -5.63 -19.82 1.76
CA LEU A 219 -5.42 -21.25 1.99
C LEU A 219 -5.88 -21.70 3.38
N ALA A 220 -5.70 -20.86 4.41
CA ALA A 220 -6.26 -21.11 5.74
C ALA A 220 -7.79 -21.04 5.74
N GLY A 221 -8.39 -20.15 4.94
CA GLY A 221 -9.84 -20.05 4.74
C GLY A 221 -10.45 -21.25 4.00
N VAL A 222 -9.77 -21.77 2.97
CA VAL A 222 -10.16 -23.02 2.28
C VAL A 222 -9.97 -24.25 3.18
N SER A 223 -8.99 -24.21 4.08
CA SER A 223 -8.79 -25.26 5.10
C SER A 223 -9.76 -25.15 6.28
N GLY A 224 -10.51 -24.04 6.39
CA GLY A 224 -11.49 -23.76 7.45
C GLY A 224 -12.87 -24.37 7.23
N THR A 225 -13.14 -25.03 6.10
CA THR A 225 -14.40 -25.75 5.84
C THR A 225 -14.40 -27.16 6.43
N ARG A 226 -13.97 -27.28 7.69
CA ARG A 226 -14.29 -28.42 8.58
C ARG A 226 -14.75 -27.90 9.93
N ALA A 227 -15.91 -27.27 9.95
CA ALA A 227 -16.74 -27.24 11.15
C ALA A 227 -17.81 -28.32 11.00
N GLY A 228 -17.86 -29.26 11.96
CA GLY A 228 -19.02 -30.13 12.15
C GLY A 228 -18.83 -31.60 11.80
N LEU A 229 -17.93 -32.29 12.50
CA LEU A 229 -18.18 -33.69 12.89
C LEU A 229 -17.40 -33.96 14.17
N GLN A 230 -18.04 -33.66 15.30
CA GLN A 230 -17.79 -34.41 16.51
C GLN A 230 -18.26 -35.85 16.27
N ALA A 231 -17.36 -36.81 16.49
CA ALA A 231 -17.70 -38.18 16.82
C ALA A 231 -16.66 -38.68 17.85
N PRO A 232 -17.06 -39.56 18.77
CA PRO A 232 -16.73 -39.45 20.19
C PRO A 232 -15.44 -40.18 20.59
N ALA A 233 -15.08 -40.00 21.85
CA ALA A 233 -14.00 -40.66 22.57
C ALA A 233 -13.93 -42.18 22.29
N LEU A 234 -12.71 -42.64 22.02
CA LEU A 234 -12.23 -43.97 22.39
C LEU A 234 -10.83 -43.80 22.98
N GLY A 235 -10.70 -44.11 24.26
CA GLY A 235 -9.41 -44.27 24.92
C GLY A 235 -8.84 -45.66 24.64
N GLU A 236 -7.52 -45.75 24.62
CA GLU A 236 -6.68 -46.70 25.37
C GLU A 236 -5.20 -46.41 25.01
N ILE A 237 -4.40 -45.91 25.96
CA ILE A 237 -3.41 -46.64 26.78
C ILE A 237 -2.25 -47.24 25.96
N SER A 238 -1.06 -46.62 26.06
CA SER A 238 0.15 -47.21 26.64
C SER A 238 1.36 -46.27 26.46
N GLY A 239 2.14 -46.08 27.53
CA GLY A 239 3.30 -45.19 27.60
C GLY A 239 4.59 -45.78 27.01
N PRO A 240 5.82 -45.47 27.51
CA PRO A 240 6.13 -44.99 28.86
C PRO A 240 6.95 -43.69 28.96
N ARG A 241 6.73 -43.05 30.11
CA ARG A 241 7.58 -42.08 30.81
C ARG A 241 9.03 -42.57 30.97
N TRP A 242 9.98 -41.64 30.85
CA TRP A 242 11.28 -41.73 31.50
C TRP A 242 11.68 -40.38 32.14
N TRP A 243 11.74 -40.38 33.46
CA TRP A 243 12.61 -39.62 34.40
C TRP A 243 13.05 -40.72 35.41
N PRO A 244 14.23 -40.71 36.10
CA PRO A 244 14.63 -39.54 36.87
C PRO A 244 16.11 -39.25 37.20
N ALA A 245 16.29 -38.00 37.66
CA ALA A 245 17.07 -37.48 38.81
C ALA A 245 18.58 -37.76 38.98
N ASN A 246 19.30 -36.69 39.38
CA ASN A 246 20.18 -36.59 40.57
C ASN A 246 20.43 -35.08 40.83
N GLU A 247 19.98 -34.51 41.96
CA GLU A 247 20.70 -34.33 43.25
C GLU A 247 22.01 -33.52 43.11
N ALA A 248 22.11 -32.28 43.57
CA ALA A 248 22.19 -31.75 44.96
C ALA A 248 23.64 -31.30 45.27
N GLY A 249 23.80 -30.06 45.72
CA GLY A 249 25.10 -29.50 46.12
C GLY A 249 24.99 -28.04 46.56
N ALA A 250 24.77 -27.82 47.85
CA ALA A 250 24.73 -26.51 48.50
C ALA A 250 26.12 -26.09 49.01
N THR A 251 26.45 -24.79 48.99
CA THR A 251 27.30 -24.14 50.01
C THR A 251 27.05 -22.63 50.11
N HIS A 252 27.18 -22.16 51.35
CA HIS A 252 26.87 -20.86 51.93
C HIS A 252 27.65 -19.62 51.45
N GLY A 253 27.05 -18.44 51.69
CA GLY A 253 27.77 -17.17 51.87
C GLY A 253 26.83 -15.99 52.18
N ARG A 254 26.72 -15.60 53.45
CA ARG A 254 25.90 -14.50 53.99
C ARG A 254 26.82 -13.37 54.48
N ALA A 255 26.53 -12.11 54.16
CA ALA A 255 26.93 -10.89 54.90
C ALA A 255 26.04 -9.72 54.41
N THR A 256 24.99 -9.28 55.13
CA THR A 256 24.91 -8.32 56.26
C THR A 256 25.27 -6.85 55.96
N GLY A 257 24.25 -6.08 55.50
CA GLY A 257 23.81 -4.73 55.95
C GLY A 257 24.70 -3.48 55.71
N PRO A 258 24.21 -2.25 56.00
CA PRO A 258 22.87 -1.84 56.46
C PRO A 258 22.20 -0.67 55.69
N LEU A 259 20.94 -0.39 56.10
CA LEU A 259 20.03 0.71 55.74
C LEU A 259 20.53 2.12 56.09
N ALA A 260 20.04 3.13 55.35
CA ALA A 260 19.57 4.44 55.85
C ALA A 260 18.67 5.12 54.79
N MET A 261 17.34 5.13 54.93
CA MET A 261 16.48 6.22 55.46
C MET A 261 16.68 7.64 54.86
N MET A 262 15.68 8.08 54.07
CA MET A 262 15.22 9.47 53.83
C MET A 262 14.82 10.17 55.17
N PRO A 263 14.50 11.49 55.31
CA PRO A 263 13.84 12.41 54.34
C PRO A 263 14.27 13.92 54.48
N PRO A 264 13.41 14.96 54.37
CA PRO A 264 13.37 15.94 53.26
C PRO A 264 13.64 17.40 53.70
N ALA A 265 13.75 18.38 52.78
CA ALA A 265 13.24 19.76 53.00
C ALA A 265 13.47 20.76 51.85
N ARG A 266 12.36 21.46 51.55
CA ARG A 266 12.17 22.92 51.36
C ARG A 266 12.51 23.64 50.03
N ARG A 267 11.43 24.29 49.57
CA ARG A 267 11.29 25.44 48.67
C ARG A 267 12.30 26.56 48.93
N LEU A 268 12.58 27.35 47.89
CA LEU A 268 12.60 28.83 47.92
C LEU A 268 12.46 29.36 46.46
N PHE A 269 11.37 30.09 46.19
CA PHE A 269 11.34 31.15 45.16
C PHE A 269 12.10 32.38 45.71
N PRO A 270 12.56 33.36 44.89
CA PRO A 270 11.67 34.49 44.55
C PRO A 270 11.88 35.14 43.15
N THR A 271 10.75 35.69 42.67
CA THR A 271 10.50 36.98 41.97
C THR A 271 11.36 37.50 40.80
N GLU A 272 10.63 37.80 39.72
CA GLU A 272 10.56 39.02 38.90
C GLU A 272 11.81 39.63 38.23
N GLY A 273 11.62 39.92 36.94
CA GLY A 273 12.49 40.61 35.99
C GLY A 273 12.00 40.33 34.57
#